data_AF-A0A6A6KF04-F1
#
_entry.id   AF-A0A6A6KF04-F1
#
_cell.length_a   1.000
_cell.length_b   1.000
_cell.length_c   1.000
_cell.angle_alpha   90.00
_cell.angle_beta   90.00
_cell.angle_gamma   90.00
#
_symmetry.space_group_name_H-M   'P 1'
#
loop_
_entity.id
_entity.type
_entity.pdbx_description
1 polymer ?
#
loop_
_entity_poly.entity_id
_entity_poly.type
_entity_poly.pdbx_seq_one_letter_code
_entity_poly.pdbx_strand_id
1 'polypeptide(L)'
;MCSTGISASPSEDNMRYFNVMILGPTQSPYEGGVFKLELFLPEEYPMAAPKVRFLTKIYHPNIDKLGRICLDILKDKWSPALQIRTVLLSRVRSELRIHVDPPEKKVVHKFKMIGKLVSYDTEVTCYIEPNKIKKLKGVKAKELIFWTPCGDIFVDDPPTGKVHFRAIGGLTVTFPVEAFALVNNYAL
;
A
#
# COMPACT_ATOMS: atom_id res chain seq x y z
N MET A 1 14.70 -23.17 -7.12
CA MET A 1 13.94 -23.36 -5.87
C MET A 1 13.26 -22.04 -5.53
N CYS A 2 11.95 -21.93 -5.72
CA CYS A 2 11.19 -20.72 -5.43
C CYS A 2 11.14 -20.50 -3.91
N SER A 3 11.67 -19.37 -3.44
CA SER A 3 11.53 -18.97 -2.04
C SER A 3 10.05 -18.87 -1.68
N THR A 4 9.68 -19.41 -0.51
CA THR A 4 8.33 -19.56 0.03
C THR A 4 7.40 -18.37 -0.29
N GLY A 5 6.63 -18.49 -1.38
CA GLY A 5 5.58 -17.55 -1.77
C GLY A 5 5.92 -16.51 -2.84
N ILE A 6 6.93 -16.70 -3.68
CA ILE A 6 7.03 -15.97 -4.97
C ILE A 6 7.28 -16.99 -6.09
N SER A 7 6.54 -16.87 -7.19
CA SER A 7 6.80 -17.60 -8.43
C SER A 7 6.92 -16.63 -9.60
N ALA A 8 7.76 -16.96 -10.57
CA ALA A 8 7.91 -16.22 -11.81
C ALA A 8 8.07 -17.22 -12.96
N SER A 9 7.32 -17.04 -14.04
CA SER A 9 7.42 -17.84 -15.26
C SER A 9 7.46 -16.93 -16.49
N PRO A 10 8.27 -17.23 -17.51
CA PRO A 10 8.24 -16.45 -18.75
C PRO A 10 6.85 -16.55 -19.40
N SER A 11 6.46 -15.50 -20.12
CA SER A 11 5.29 -15.53 -21.01
C SER A 11 5.59 -16.44 -22.20
N GLU A 12 4.57 -17.17 -22.66
CA GLU A 12 4.67 -18.06 -23.83
C GLU A 12 4.95 -17.29 -25.12
N ASP A 13 4.44 -16.06 -25.22
CA ASP A 13 4.52 -15.23 -26.43
C ASP A 13 5.79 -14.36 -26.48
N ASN A 14 6.40 -14.08 -25.33
CA ASN A 14 7.57 -13.20 -25.26
C ASN A 14 8.46 -13.52 -24.06
N MET A 15 9.67 -14.02 -24.35
CA MET A 15 10.67 -14.39 -23.34
C MET A 15 11.22 -13.21 -22.52
N ARG A 16 10.96 -11.97 -22.93
CA ARG A 16 11.28 -10.76 -22.14
C ARG A 16 10.19 -10.41 -21.13
N TYR A 17 9.01 -11.03 -21.22
CA TYR A 17 7.92 -10.86 -20.26
C TYR A 17 7.85 -12.05 -19.31
N PHE A 18 7.56 -11.76 -18.05
CA PHE A 18 7.41 -12.74 -17.00
C PHE A 18 6.12 -12.49 -16.24
N ASN A 19 5.35 -13.56 -16.07
CA ASN A 19 4.23 -13.61 -15.15
C ASN A 19 4.77 -13.93 -13.77
N VAL A 20 4.52 -13.03 -12.82
CA VAL A 20 5.00 -13.16 -11.44
C VAL A 20 3.80 -13.27 -10.52
N MET A 21 3.85 -14.20 -9.57
CA MET A 21 2.91 -14.26 -8.46
C MET A 21 3.64 -14.12 -7.13
N ILE A 22 3.09 -13.30 -6.25
CA ILE A 22 3.60 -13.08 -4.91
C ILE A 22 2.48 -13.39 -3.91
N LEU A 23 2.77 -14.26 -2.95
CA LEU A 23 1.96 -14.44 -1.76
C LEU A 23 2.23 -13.28 -0.81
N GLY A 24 1.15 -12.72 -0.28
CA GLY A 24 1.22 -11.70 0.74
C GLY A 24 2.03 -12.17 1.95
N PRO A 25 2.98 -11.36 2.45
CA PRO A 25 3.77 -11.71 3.62
C PRO A 25 2.88 -11.96 4.84
N THR A 26 3.27 -12.93 5.67
CA THR A 26 2.68 -13.08 7.00
C THR A 26 2.95 -11.83 7.84
N GLN A 27 2.03 -11.52 8.76
CA GLN A 27 2.04 -10.32 9.60
C GLN A 27 2.02 -9.01 8.79
N SER A 28 1.39 -9.03 7.61
CA SER A 28 1.16 -7.82 6.82
C SER A 28 -0.33 -7.66 6.51
N PRO A 29 -0.79 -6.45 6.13
CA PRO A 29 -2.15 -6.23 5.61
C PRO A 29 -2.53 -7.10 4.41
N TYR A 30 -1.53 -7.71 3.76
CA TYR A 30 -1.70 -8.50 2.55
C TYR A 30 -1.65 -10.01 2.82
N GLU A 31 -1.45 -10.45 4.06
CA GLU A 31 -1.36 -11.86 4.43
C GLU A 31 -2.52 -12.68 3.86
N GLY A 32 -2.20 -13.84 3.28
CA GLY A 32 -3.18 -14.71 2.60
C GLY A 32 -3.57 -14.23 1.19
N GLY A 33 -3.21 -13.01 0.78
CA GLY A 33 -3.43 -12.50 -0.55
C GLY A 33 -2.49 -13.11 -1.60
N VAL A 34 -2.97 -13.16 -2.86
CA VAL A 34 -2.17 -13.56 -4.02
C VAL A 34 -2.14 -12.41 -5.02
N PHE A 35 -0.94 -11.87 -5.26
CA PHE A 35 -0.73 -10.71 -6.11
C PHE A 35 -0.08 -11.15 -7.41
N LYS A 36 -0.72 -10.84 -8.53
CA LYS A 36 -0.17 -11.04 -9.87
C LYS A 36 0.55 -9.78 -10.29
N LEU A 37 1.75 -9.95 -10.82
CA LEU A 37 2.57 -8.90 -11.38
C LEU A 37 3.05 -9.34 -12.76
N GLU A 38 3.34 -8.35 -13.60
CA GLU A 38 4.15 -8.54 -14.80
C GLU A 38 5.54 -7.96 -14.56
N LEU A 39 6.54 -8.63 -15.10
CA LEU A 39 7.90 -8.11 -15.22
C LEU A 39 8.29 -8.11 -16.68
N PHE A 40 8.89 -7.02 -17.13
CA PHE A 40 9.41 -6.85 -18.48
C PHE A 40 10.89 -6.49 -18.46
N LEU A 41 11.67 -7.22 -19.26
CA LEU A 41 13.08 -6.95 -19.51
C LEU A 41 13.21 -6.10 -20.77
N PRO A 42 13.57 -4.80 -20.66
CA PRO A 42 13.80 -3.97 -21.84
C PRO A 42 14.97 -4.48 -22.68
N GLU A 43 15.14 -3.93 -23.89
CA GLU A 43 16.19 -4.35 -24.80
C GLU A 43 17.59 -4.12 -24.22
N GLU A 44 17.75 -3.02 -23.50
CA GLU A 44 18.97 -2.59 -22.85
C GLU A 44 19.23 -3.32 -21.53
N TYR A 45 18.38 -4.26 -21.12
CA TYR A 45 18.62 -5.08 -19.94
C TYR A 45 19.90 -5.95 -20.14
N PRO A 46 20.82 -6.01 -19.17
CA PRO A 46 20.71 -5.58 -17.77
C PRO A 46 21.21 -4.15 -17.48
N MET A 47 21.62 -3.37 -18.47
CA MET A 47 22.06 -1.98 -18.28
C MET A 47 20.90 -1.06 -17.88
N ALA A 48 19.71 -1.32 -18.39
CA ALA A 48 18.47 -0.72 -17.89
C ALA A 48 17.74 -1.65 -16.91
N ALA A 49 17.03 -1.05 -15.95
CA ALA A 49 16.25 -1.78 -14.95
C ALA A 49 15.08 -2.56 -15.56
N PRO A 50 14.68 -3.70 -14.97
CA PRO A 50 13.45 -4.38 -15.34
C PRO A 50 12.24 -3.52 -14.94
N LYS A 51 11.21 -3.51 -15.78
CA LYS A 51 9.94 -2.85 -15.47
C LYS A 51 9.03 -3.84 -14.76
N VAL A 52 8.47 -3.46 -13.61
CA VAL A 52 7.57 -4.32 -12.82
C VAL A 52 6.27 -3.58 -12.54
N ARG A 53 5.15 -4.27 -12.71
CA ARG A 53 3.81 -3.70 -12.49
C ARG A 53 2.87 -4.73 -11.86
N PHE A 54 2.10 -4.30 -10.87
CA PHE A 54 1.01 -5.08 -10.30
C PHE A 54 -0.18 -5.15 -11.28
N LEU A 55 -0.60 -6.37 -11.58
CA LEU A 55 -1.83 -6.66 -12.31
C LEU A 55 -3.01 -6.74 -11.34
N THR A 56 -2.79 -7.33 -10.16
CA THR A 56 -3.77 -7.30 -9.07
C THR A 56 -3.85 -5.88 -8.52
N LYS A 57 -5.05 -5.28 -8.53
CA LYS A 57 -5.28 -3.96 -7.91
C LYS A 57 -4.93 -4.04 -6.42
N ILE A 58 -4.05 -3.15 -5.98
CA ILE A 58 -3.55 -3.09 -4.61
C ILE A 58 -3.46 -1.63 -4.17
N TYR A 59 -3.82 -1.37 -2.92
CA TYR A 59 -3.64 -0.06 -2.29
C TYR A 59 -2.35 -0.08 -1.47
N HIS A 60 -1.28 0.51 -1.98
CA HIS A 60 0.02 0.57 -1.30
C HIS A 60 0.68 1.95 -1.54
N PRO A 61 1.33 2.58 -0.55
CA PRO A 61 1.92 3.92 -0.71
C PRO A 61 2.89 4.06 -1.89
N ASN A 62 3.67 2.99 -2.16
CA ASN A 62 4.65 2.96 -3.25
C ASN A 62 4.11 2.35 -4.56
N ILE A 63 2.80 2.12 -4.68
CA ILE A 63 2.16 1.57 -5.87
C ILE A 63 1.06 2.50 -6.34
N ASP A 64 1.13 2.96 -7.59
CA ASP A 64 0.11 3.84 -8.14
C ASP A 64 -1.16 3.09 -8.61
N LYS A 65 -2.18 3.84 -9.06
CA LYS A 65 -3.46 3.28 -9.55
C LYS A 65 -3.31 2.37 -10.77
N LEU A 66 -2.20 2.45 -11.50
CA LEU A 66 -1.89 1.60 -12.65
C LEU A 66 -1.07 0.37 -12.25
N GLY A 67 -0.73 0.23 -10.97
CA GLY A 67 0.07 -0.86 -10.42
C GLY A 67 1.58 -0.64 -10.57
N ARG A 68 2.04 0.53 -10.99
CA ARG A 68 3.48 0.81 -11.17
C ARG A 68 4.12 1.03 -9.81
N ILE A 69 5.29 0.45 -9.61
CA ILE A 69 6.04 0.52 -8.35
C ILE A 69 7.00 1.72 -8.39
N CYS A 70 6.96 2.57 -7.37
CA CYS A 70 7.88 3.70 -7.21
C CYS A 70 9.04 3.33 -6.27
N LEU A 71 9.99 2.53 -6.76
CA LEU A 71 11.23 2.18 -6.07
C LEU A 71 12.43 2.86 -6.73
N ASP A 72 13.29 3.48 -5.95
CA ASP A 72 14.55 4.12 -6.37
C ASP A 72 15.52 3.13 -7.03
N ILE A 73 15.56 1.88 -6.54
CA ILE A 73 16.36 0.79 -7.13
C ILE A 73 15.88 0.35 -8.53
N LEU A 74 14.64 0.68 -8.92
CA LEU A 74 14.10 0.44 -10.26
C LEU A 74 14.24 1.68 -11.17
N LYS A 75 14.92 2.73 -10.68
CA LYS A 75 15.17 3.99 -11.37
C LYS A 75 16.66 4.31 -11.34
N ASP A 76 17.07 5.24 -10.49
CA ASP A 76 18.39 5.85 -10.44
C ASP A 76 19.43 5.02 -9.68
N LYS A 77 18.99 4.09 -8.82
CA LYS A 77 19.90 3.19 -8.07
C LYS A 77 20.01 1.78 -8.67
N TRP A 78 19.57 1.60 -9.90
CA TRP A 78 19.72 0.32 -10.60
C TRP A 78 21.19 0.00 -10.87
N SER A 79 21.56 -1.26 -10.72
CA SER A 79 22.88 -1.78 -11.12
C SER A 79 22.71 -3.15 -11.78
N PRO A 80 23.39 -3.44 -12.91
CA PRO A 80 23.38 -4.76 -13.55
C PRO A 80 23.85 -5.90 -12.63
N ALA A 81 24.58 -5.58 -11.55
CA ALA A 81 25.01 -6.54 -10.54
C ALA A 81 23.86 -7.01 -9.63
N LEU A 82 22.73 -6.30 -9.61
CA LEU A 82 21.52 -6.71 -8.91
C LEU A 82 20.84 -7.82 -9.71
N GLN A 83 20.97 -9.06 -9.25
CA GLN A 83 20.28 -10.19 -9.87
C GLN A 83 18.75 -10.00 -9.77
N ILE A 84 18.01 -10.32 -10.83
CA ILE A 84 16.53 -10.24 -10.89
C ILE A 84 15.89 -10.88 -9.66
N ARG A 85 16.46 -12.00 -9.21
CA ARG A 85 16.03 -12.67 -7.99
C ARG A 85 16.07 -11.70 -6.80
N THR A 86 17.14 -10.94 -6.59
CA THR A 86 17.27 -10.04 -5.44
C THR A 86 16.25 -8.90 -5.50
N VAL A 87 15.97 -8.39 -6.70
CA VAL A 87 15.04 -7.27 -6.94
C VAL A 87 13.59 -7.67 -6.65
N LEU A 88 13.17 -8.83 -7.17
CA LEU A 88 11.84 -9.40 -6.92
C LEU A 88 11.69 -9.95 -5.49
N LEU A 89 12.71 -10.66 -4.98
CA LEU A 89 12.62 -11.43 -3.74
C LEU A 89 12.69 -10.58 -2.47
N SER A 90 13.59 -9.60 -2.40
CA SER A 90 13.80 -8.85 -1.15
C SER A 90 13.05 -7.54 -1.11
N ARG A 91 12.93 -6.83 -2.24
CA ARG A 91 12.42 -5.45 -2.27
C ARG A 91 10.94 -5.36 -2.61
N VAL A 92 10.49 -5.92 -3.74
CA VAL A 92 9.04 -5.85 -4.09
C VAL A 92 8.17 -6.56 -3.04
N ARG A 93 8.64 -7.68 -2.49
CA ARG A 93 7.95 -8.35 -1.38
C ARG A 93 8.12 -7.62 -0.03
N SER A 94 9.21 -6.88 0.21
CA SER A 94 9.31 -6.02 1.40
C SER A 94 8.34 -4.86 1.35
N GLU A 95 7.99 -4.35 0.17
CA GLU A 95 6.92 -3.35 0.05
C GLU A 95 5.60 -3.91 0.59
N LEU A 96 5.29 -5.17 0.28
CA LEU A 96 4.13 -5.86 0.86
C LEU A 96 4.28 -6.16 2.37
N ARG A 97 5.41 -5.83 3.00
CA ARG A 97 5.54 -5.78 4.46
C ARG A 97 5.42 -4.31 4.82
N ILE A 98 4.20 -3.78 4.94
CA ILE A 98 4.03 -2.43 5.45
C ILE A 98 4.63 -2.37 6.88
N HIS A 99 5.87 -1.90 6.99
CA HIS A 99 6.18 -0.86 7.95
C HIS A 99 5.74 0.43 7.25
N VAL A 100 4.70 1.07 7.77
CA VAL A 100 4.54 2.50 7.50
C VAL A 100 5.79 3.07 8.12
N ASP A 101 6.77 3.49 7.30
CA ASP A 101 7.93 4.16 7.86
C ASP A 101 7.38 5.33 8.66
N PRO A 102 7.62 5.34 9.99
CA PRO A 102 7.05 6.34 10.85
C PRO A 102 7.46 7.71 10.31
N PRO A 103 6.55 8.69 10.12
CA PRO A 103 7.01 10.01 9.76
C PRO A 103 8.02 10.45 10.82
N GLU A 104 9.18 10.99 10.40
CA GLU A 104 10.26 11.37 11.32
C GLU A 104 9.78 12.31 12.43
N LYS A 105 8.65 12.99 12.19
CA LYS A 105 7.96 13.87 13.12
C LYS A 105 6.45 13.66 13.01
N LYS A 106 5.74 13.93 14.10
CA LYS A 106 4.28 13.96 14.13
C LYS A 106 3.72 14.87 13.01
N VAL A 107 2.80 14.34 12.19
CA VAL A 107 2.16 15.08 11.09
C VAL A 107 0.72 15.40 11.47
N VAL A 108 0.25 16.60 11.12
CA VAL A 108 -1.16 16.98 11.22
C VAL A 108 -1.69 17.28 9.82
N HIS A 109 -2.72 16.56 9.40
CA HIS A 109 -3.39 16.73 8.12
C HIS A 109 -4.79 17.32 8.31
N LYS A 110 -5.21 18.21 7.40
CA LYS A 110 -6.58 18.75 7.36
C LYS A 110 -7.35 18.14 6.19
N PHE A 111 -8.31 17.27 6.50
CA PHE A 111 -9.26 16.75 5.52
C PHE A 111 -10.26 17.86 5.18
N LYS A 112 -10.03 18.56 4.07
CA LYS A 112 -10.83 19.73 3.66
C LYS A 112 -12.31 19.41 3.50
N MET A 113 -12.64 18.28 2.90
CA MET A 113 -14.03 17.90 2.60
C MET A 113 -14.89 17.64 3.85
N ILE A 114 -14.27 17.19 4.94
CA ILE A 114 -14.97 16.89 6.22
C ILE A 114 -14.61 17.86 7.34
N GLY A 115 -13.77 18.86 7.05
CA GLY A 115 -13.34 19.87 8.03
C GLY A 115 -12.55 19.31 9.23
N LYS A 116 -12.06 18.07 9.17
CA LYS A 116 -11.36 17.42 10.30
C LYS A 116 -9.85 17.58 10.22
N LEU A 117 -9.24 17.86 11.37
CA LEU A 117 -7.80 17.74 11.57
C LEU A 117 -7.50 16.35 12.11
N VAL A 118 -6.53 15.67 11.52
CA VAL A 118 -6.07 14.33 11.95
C VAL A 118 -4.57 14.38 12.18
N SER A 119 -4.12 13.90 13.32
CA SER A 119 -2.71 13.76 13.64
C SER A 119 -2.27 12.31 13.55
N TYR A 120 -1.10 12.11 12.97
CA TYR A 120 -0.39 10.84 12.90
C TYR A 120 0.84 10.96 13.79
N ASP A 121 0.93 10.12 14.82
CA ASP A 121 2.12 9.96 15.63
C ASP A 121 3.22 9.31 14.77
N THR A 122 4.46 9.28 15.28
CA THR A 122 5.58 8.67 14.55
C THR A 122 5.24 7.20 14.29
N GLU A 123 4.88 6.43 15.30
CA GLU A 123 4.48 5.03 15.11
C GLU A 123 2.96 4.87 14.96
N VAL A 124 2.52 4.24 13.87
CA VAL A 124 1.12 3.88 13.62
C VAL A 124 1.01 2.36 13.48
N THR A 125 0.19 1.72 14.31
CA THR A 125 -0.03 0.26 14.29
C THR A 125 -1.52 -0.06 14.22
N CYS A 126 -1.88 -1.15 13.55
CA CYS A 126 -3.26 -1.63 13.45
C CYS A 126 -3.32 -3.11 13.02
N TYR A 127 -4.51 -3.71 13.07
CA TYR A 127 -4.82 -5.00 12.47
C TYR A 127 -5.86 -4.80 11.37
N ILE A 128 -5.74 -5.55 10.27
CA ILE A 128 -6.64 -5.47 9.13
C ILE A 128 -7.49 -6.73 9.06
N GLU A 129 -8.79 -6.55 8.88
CA GLU A 129 -9.78 -7.57 8.58
C GLU A 129 -10.54 -7.15 7.32
N PRO A 130 -11.27 -8.05 6.64
CA PRO A 130 -12.15 -7.67 5.55
C PRO A 130 -13.08 -6.52 5.97
N ASN A 131 -13.08 -5.45 5.18
CA ASN A 131 -13.87 -4.23 5.41
C ASN A 131 -13.56 -3.45 6.71
N LYS A 132 -12.49 -3.79 7.46
CA LYS A 132 -12.22 -3.20 8.77
C LYS A 132 -10.74 -3.10 9.16
N ILE A 133 -10.37 -1.98 9.77
CA ILE A 133 -9.14 -1.72 10.50
C ILE A 133 -9.48 -1.74 11.99
N LYS A 134 -8.72 -2.49 12.78
CA LYS A 134 -8.90 -2.63 14.24
C LYS A 134 -7.67 -2.24 15.03
N LYS A 135 -7.90 -1.83 16.28
CA LYS A 135 -6.85 -1.47 17.25
C LYS A 135 -5.82 -0.50 16.65
N LEU A 136 -6.31 0.46 15.87
CA LEU A 136 -5.52 1.53 15.29
C LEU A 136 -4.94 2.38 16.43
N LYS A 137 -3.62 2.54 16.42
CA LYS A 137 -2.86 3.37 17.34
C LYS A 137 -2.08 4.41 16.54
N GLY A 138 -1.79 5.54 17.18
CA GLY A 138 -1.04 6.64 16.55
C GLY A 138 -1.86 7.54 15.64
N VAL A 139 -3.18 7.31 15.47
CA VAL A 139 -4.07 8.19 14.71
C VAL A 139 -5.08 8.85 15.63
N LYS A 140 -5.15 10.19 15.59
CA LYS A 140 -6.09 10.97 16.41
C LYS A 140 -6.82 12.00 15.56
N ALA A 141 -8.11 12.16 15.74
CA ALA A 141 -8.91 13.22 15.12
C ALA A 141 -9.17 14.34 16.12
N LYS A 142 -9.09 15.60 15.68
CA LYS A 142 -9.40 16.76 16.53
C LYS A 142 -10.92 16.92 16.63
N GLU A 143 -11.43 16.85 17.84
CA GLU A 143 -12.83 17.09 18.20
C GLU A 143 -12.89 18.30 19.13
N LEU A 144 -13.50 19.39 18.66
CA LEU A 144 -13.60 20.68 19.37
C LEU A 144 -12.25 21.16 19.94
N ILE A 145 -11.93 20.77 21.17
CA ILE A 145 -10.75 21.17 21.93
C ILE A 145 -9.74 20.03 22.16
N PHE A 146 -10.10 18.76 21.96
CA PHE A 146 -9.23 17.60 22.27
C PHE A 146 -8.92 16.72 21.06
N TRP A 147 -7.84 15.94 21.17
CA TRP A 147 -7.45 14.94 20.19
C TRP A 147 -8.00 13.57 20.60
N THR A 148 -8.94 13.03 19.83
CA THR A 148 -9.59 11.76 20.09
C THR A 148 -8.90 10.64 19.33
N PRO A 149 -8.38 9.60 20.00
CA PRO A 149 -7.79 8.44 19.33
C PRO A 149 -8.81 7.68 18.49
N CYS A 150 -8.46 7.40 17.25
CA CYS A 150 -9.24 6.53 16.36
C CYS A 150 -8.79 5.08 16.57
N GLY A 151 -9.70 4.22 17.03
CA GLY A 151 -9.43 2.83 17.36
C GLY A 151 -9.79 1.84 16.26
N ASP A 152 -10.92 2.04 15.57
CA ASP A 152 -11.29 1.22 14.42
C ASP A 152 -11.73 2.10 13.25
N ILE A 153 -11.55 1.60 12.03
CA ILE A 153 -12.12 2.17 10.80
C ILE A 153 -12.80 1.03 10.05
N PHE A 154 -14.04 1.19 9.58
CA PHE A 154 -14.71 0.13 8.84
C PHE A 154 -15.68 0.67 7.79
N VAL A 155 -15.98 -0.16 6.80
CA VAL A 155 -17.02 0.09 5.81
C VAL A 155 -18.11 -0.96 5.96
N ASP A 156 -19.32 -0.63 5.55
CA ASP A 156 -20.45 -1.56 5.59
C ASP A 156 -20.25 -2.72 4.62
N ASP A 157 -20.82 -3.88 4.96
CA ASP A 157 -20.96 -5.03 4.08
C ASP A 157 -22.43 -5.47 4.08
N PRO A 158 -23.17 -5.30 2.97
CA PRO A 158 -22.71 -4.81 1.67
C PRO A 158 -22.29 -3.31 1.66
N PRO A 159 -21.40 -2.88 0.75
CA PRO A 159 -20.91 -1.50 0.71
C PRO A 159 -22.01 -0.45 0.50
N THR A 160 -22.08 0.53 1.40
CA THR A 160 -23.07 1.64 1.35
C THR A 160 -22.50 2.96 0.83
N GLY A 161 -21.21 2.98 0.47
CA GLY A 161 -20.47 4.22 0.17
C GLY A 161 -20.10 5.05 1.41
N LYS A 162 -20.23 4.47 2.62
CA LYS A 162 -19.85 5.11 3.88
C LYS A 162 -18.64 4.44 4.51
N VAL A 163 -17.88 5.25 5.24
CA VAL A 163 -16.78 4.82 6.10
C VAL A 163 -17.01 5.32 7.52
N HIS A 164 -16.80 4.43 8.49
CA HIS A 164 -17.03 4.64 9.90
C HIS A 164 -15.71 4.68 10.65
N PHE A 165 -15.51 5.70 11.47
CA PHE A 165 -14.35 5.88 12.33
C PHE A 165 -14.82 5.77 13.78
N ARG A 166 -14.37 4.73 14.48
CA ARG A 166 -14.73 4.49 15.88
C ARG A 166 -13.58 4.90 16.78
N ALA A 167 -13.86 5.83 17.69
CA ALA A 167 -12.95 6.21 18.76
C ALA A 167 -12.81 5.09 19.80
N ILE A 168 -11.69 5.09 20.53
CA ILE A 168 -11.45 4.13 21.62
C ILE A 168 -12.52 4.25 22.73
N GLY A 169 -13.20 5.40 22.86
CA GLY A 169 -14.34 5.63 23.75
C GLY A 169 -15.71 5.22 23.20
N GLY A 170 -15.77 4.51 22.06
CA GLY A 170 -17.02 3.98 21.48
C GLY A 170 -17.78 4.94 20.55
N LEU A 171 -17.47 6.24 20.58
CA LEU A 171 -18.04 7.20 19.64
C LEU A 171 -17.69 6.81 18.20
N THR A 172 -18.68 6.70 17.33
CA THR A 172 -18.49 6.39 15.91
C THR A 172 -18.92 7.59 15.06
N VAL A 173 -18.03 8.06 14.20
CA VAL A 173 -18.30 9.12 13.22
C VAL A 173 -18.30 8.51 11.83
N THR A 174 -19.27 8.90 11.01
CA THR A 174 -19.47 8.33 9.68
C THR A 174 -19.33 9.41 8.62
N PHE A 175 -18.69 9.07 7.51
CA PHE A 175 -18.44 9.97 6.41
C PHE A 175 -18.67 9.26 5.07
N PRO A 176 -19.01 10.00 4.00
CA PRO A 176 -18.98 9.46 2.64
C PRO A 176 -17.55 9.08 2.25
N VAL A 177 -17.38 7.96 1.54
CA VAL A 177 -16.05 7.47 1.09
C VAL A 177 -15.37 8.49 0.18
N GLU A 178 -16.15 9.23 -0.61
CA GLU A 178 -15.68 10.27 -1.52
C GLU A 178 -14.95 11.41 -0.80
N ALA A 179 -15.24 11.64 0.49
CA ALA A 179 -14.54 12.64 1.29
C ALA A 179 -13.05 12.34 1.52
N PHE A 180 -12.64 11.09 1.32
CA PHE A 180 -11.27 10.62 1.45
C PHE A 180 -10.67 10.19 0.11
N ALA A 181 -11.43 10.29 -0.98
CA ALA A 181 -10.89 10.08 -2.32
C ALA A 181 -9.85 11.17 -2.61
N LEU A 182 -8.66 10.77 -3.07
CA LEU A 182 -7.66 11.70 -3.57
C LEU A 182 -8.29 12.48 -4.74
N VAL A 183 -8.57 13.77 -4.54
CA VAL A 183 -8.91 14.69 -5.63
C VAL A 183 -7.76 14.61 -6.63
N ASN A 184 -8.00 14.03 -7.80
CA ASN A 184 -7.05 13.99 -8.90
C ASN A 184 -6.70 15.43 -9.29
N ASN A 185 -5.64 15.99 -8.72
CA ASN A 185 -5.10 17.29 -9.09
C ASN A 185 -3.84 17.14 -9.96
N TYR A 186 -3.87 16.23 -10.92
CA TYR A 186 -2.96 16.24 -12.06
C TYR A 186 -3.76 15.91 -13.31
N ALA A 187 -4.41 16.94 -13.84
CA ALA A 187 -4.52 17.11 -15.28
C ALA A 187 -3.15 17.58 -15.78
N LEU A 188 -2.80 17.12 -16.99
CA LEU A 188 -1.53 17.21 -17.73
C LEU A 188 -0.59 16.03 -17.49
#